data_AF-X1SFL5-F1
#
_entry.id   AF-X1SFL5-F1
#
_cell.length_a   1.000
_cell.length_b   1.000
_cell.length_c   1.000
_cell.angle_alpha   90.00
_cell.angle_beta   90.00
_cell.angle_gamma   90.00
#
_symmetry.space_group_name_H-M   'P 1'
#
loop_
_entity.id
_entity.type
_entity.pdbx_description
1 polymer ?
#
loop_
_entity_poly.entity_id
_entity_poly.type
_entity_poly.pdbx_seq_one_letter_code
_entity_poly.pdbx_strand_id
1 'polypeptide(L)' 'MDIIQHLLKLISPALRELIVKYAQELKAYAQSTDNPIDDIAVWLLFLVIGLPWNSK' A
#
# COMPACT_ATOMS: atom_id res chain seq x y z
N MET A 1 16.13 9.69 4.22
CA MET A 1 15.03 10.27 5.01
C MET A 1 13.77 10.04 4.19
N ASP A 2 12.96 9.04 4.54
CA ASP A 2 11.76 8.67 3.77
C ASP A 2 10.69 9.76 3.90
N ILE A 3 10.73 10.71 2.96
CA ILE A 3 9.80 11.84 2.88
C ILE A 3 8.35 11.33 2.92
N ILE A 4 8.08 10.19 2.28
CA ILE A 4 6.75 9.58 2.22
C ILE A 4 6.33 9.05 3.60
N GLN A 5 7.19 8.34 4.32
CA GLN A 5 6.88 7.87 5.67
C GLN A 5 6.72 9.03 6.66
N HIS A 6 7.47 10.12 6.48
CA HIS A 6 7.32 11.33 7.28
C HIS A 6 5.98 12.03 6.99
N LEU A 7 5.60 12.17 5.72
CA LEU A 7 4.31 12.70 5.30
C LEU A 7 3.15 11.86 5.87
N LEU A 8 3.25 10.53 5.81
CA LEU A 8 2.23 9.63 6.37
C LEU A 8 2.04 9.77 7.89
N LYS A 9 3.04 10.29 8.61
CA LYS A 9 2.95 10.60 10.05
C LYS A 9 2.37 12.00 10.33
N LEU A 10 2.42 12.91 9.36
CA LEU A 10 1.95 14.29 9.47
C LEU A 10 0.51 14.49 9.00
N ILE A 11 0.02 13.62 8.11
CA ILE A 11 -1.37 13.63 7.65
C ILE A 11 -2.35 13.22 8.76
N SER A 12 -3.62 13.56 8.58
CA SER A 12 -4.66 13.19 9.53
C SER A 12 -4.87 11.66 9.59
N PRO A 13 -5.30 11.12 10.75
CA PRO A 13 -5.60 9.70 10.90
C PRO A 13 -6.61 9.18 9.86
N ALA A 14 -7.65 9.96 9.55
CA ALA A 14 -8.66 9.60 8.55
C ALA A 14 -8.06 9.45 7.14
N LEU A 15 -7.12 10.31 6.75
CA LEU A 15 -6.45 10.19 5.45
C LEU A 15 -5.55 8.94 5.43
N ARG A 16 -4.88 8.65 6.54
CA ARG A 16 -4.05 7.45 6.68
C ARG A 16 -4.89 6.17 6.56
N GLU A 17 -6.03 6.11 7.22
CA GLU A 17 -6.98 4.99 7.10
C GLU A 17 -7.45 4.80 5.66
N LEU A 18 -7.75 5.90 4.94
CA LEU A 18 -8.15 5.84 3.54
C LEU A 18 -7.04 5.26 2.65
N ILE A 19 -5.79 5.69 2.85
CA ILE A 19 -4.63 5.16 2.12
C ILE A 19 -4.44 3.67 2.40
N VAL A 20 -4.57 3.25 3.66
CA VAL A 20 -4.45 1.84 4.06
C VAL A 20 -5.54 1.00 3.41
N LYS A 21 -6.79 1.48 3.45
CA LYS A 21 -7.93 0.80 2.82
C LYS A 21 -7.71 0.65 1.32
N TYR A 22 -7.30 1.72 0.66
CA TYR A 22 -7.03 1.71 -0.78
C TYR A 22 -5.89 0.74 -1.15
N ALA A 23 -4.82 0.69 -0.35
CA ALA A 23 -3.73 -0.26 -0.55
C ALA A 23 -4.21 -1.72 -0.42
N GLN A 24 -5.12 -2.01 0.52
CA GLN A 24 -5.72 -3.34 0.65
C GLN A 24 -6.61 -3.70 -0.54
N GLU A 25 -7.39 -2.75 -1.05
CA GLU A 25 -8.21 -2.94 -2.25
C GLU A 25 -7.34 -3.19 -3.49
N LEU A 26 -6.24 -2.42 -3.65
CA LEU A 26 -5.26 -2.63 -4.72
C LEU A 26 -4.66 -4.03 -4.67
N LYS A 27 -4.32 -4.53 -3.47
CA LYS A 27 -3.82 -5.90 -3.31
C LYS A 27 -4.84 -6.92 -3.79
N ALA A 28 -6.09 -6.81 -3.35
CA ALA A 28 -7.13 -7.74 -3.77
C ALA A 28 -7.35 -7.72 -5.29
N TYR A 29 -7.25 -6.53 -5.89
CA TYR A 29 -7.37 -6.37 -7.34
C TYR A 29 -6.18 -6.97 -8.09
N ALA A 30 -4.94 -6.70 -7.67
CA ALA A 30 -3.73 -7.27 -8.27
C ALA A 30 -3.75 -8.81 -8.23
N GLN A 31 -4.18 -9.40 -7.11
CA GLN A 31 -4.33 -10.85 -6.98
C GLN A 31 -5.44 -11.45 -7.85
N SER A 32 -6.31 -10.61 -8.42
CA SER A 32 -7.37 -11.02 -9.34
C SER A 32 -6.98 -10.92 -10.82
N THR A 33 -5.84 -10.29 -11.13
CA THR A 33 -5.32 -10.21 -12.50
C THR A 33 -4.32 -11.33 -12.77
N ASP A 34 -4.21 -11.77 -14.03
CA ASP A 34 -3.18 -12.74 -14.44
C ASP A 34 -1.80 -12.07 -14.67
N ASN A 35 -1.65 -10.79 -14.32
CA ASN A 35 -0.43 -10.04 -14.56
C ASN A 35 0.47 -10.05 -13.31
N PRO A 36 1.58 -10.80 -13.30
CA PRO A 36 2.47 -10.89 -12.14
C PRO A 36 3.16 -9.56 -11.80
N ILE A 37 3.17 -8.59 -12.71
CA ILE A 37 3.72 -7.25 -12.45
C ILE A 37 2.81 -6.47 -11.49
N ASP A 38 1.50 -6.72 -11.50
CA ASP A 38 0.56 -5.99 -10.65
C ASP A 38 0.83 -6.30 -9.16
N ASP A 39 1.10 -7.57 -8.83
CA ASP A 39 1.50 -7.97 -7.48
C ASP A 39 2.81 -7.29 -7.02
N ILE A 40 3.80 -7.18 -7.92
CA ILE A 40 5.08 -6.51 -7.64
C ILE A 40 4.85 -5.01 -7.42
N ALA A 41 4.02 -4.37 -8.25
CA ALA A 41 3.71 -2.96 -8.14
C ALA A 41 3.02 -2.63 -6.81
N VAL A 42 2.04 -3.46 -6.39
CA VAL A 42 1.37 -3.28 -5.10
C VAL A 42 2.31 -3.57 -3.94
N TRP A 43 3.17 -4.59 -4.05
CA TRP A 43 4.17 -4.87 -3.02
C TRP A 43 5.13 -3.69 -2.79
N LEU A 44 5.62 -3.05 -3.86
CA LEU A 44 6.44 -1.83 -3.77
C LEU A 44 5.68 -0.68 -3.11
N LEU A 45 4.39 -0.52 -3.44
CA LEU A 45 3.54 0.49 -2.80
C LEU A 45 3.46 0.28 -1.28
N PHE A 46 3.29 -0.97 -0.84
CA PHE A 46 3.24 -1.34 0.58
C PHE A 46 4.54 -1.00 1.31
N LEU A 47 5.70 -1.22 0.68
CA LEU A 47 7.00 -0.83 1.25
C LEU A 47 7.11 0.68 1.45
N VAL A 48 6.70 1.46 0.45
CA VAL A 48 6.75 2.92 0.47
C VAL A 48 5.87 3.50 1.58
N ILE A 49 4.69 2.93 1.79
CA ILE A 49 3.74 3.39 2.83
C ILE A 49 3.97 2.74 4.20
N GLY A 50 4.92 1.80 4.31
CA GLY A 50 5.26 1.10 5.55
C GLY A 50 4.19 0.11 6.03
N LEU A 51 3.46 -0.52 5.09
CA LEU A 51 2.49 -1.57 5.39
C LEU A 51 3.09 -2.97 5.22
N PRO A 52 2.75 -3.91 6.12
CA PRO A 52 3.21 -5.29 5.99
C PRO A 52 2.50 -6.00 4.84
N TRP A 53 3.27 -6.67 3.97
CA TRP A 53 2.72 -7.59 2.98
C TRP A 53 2.50 -8.97 3.62
N ASN A 54 1.27 -9.24 4.06
CA ASN A 54 0.89 -10.58 4.49
C ASN A 54 0.32 -11.37 3.30
N SER A 55 1.12 -12.25 2.70
CA SER A 55 0.65 -13.30 1.81
C SER A 55 0.08 -14.44 2.67
N LYS A 56 -1.16 -14.28 3.16
CA LYS A 56 -1.94 -15.43 3.59
C LYS A 56 -2.66 -16.00 2.38
#